data_AF-A0A353CSM7-F1
#
_entry.id   AF-A0A353CSM7-F1
#
_cell.length_a   1.000
_cell.length_b   1.000
_cell.length_c   1.000
_cell.angle_alpha   90.00
_cell.angle_beta   90.00
_cell.angle_gamma   90.00
#
_symmetry.space_group_name_H-M   'P 1'
#
loop_
_entity.id
_entity.type
_entity.pdbx_description
1 polymer ?
#
loop_
_entity_poly.entity_id
_entity_poly.type
_entity_poly.pdbx_seq_one_letter_code
_entity_poly.pdbx_strand_id
1 'polypeptide(L)'
;AFTGRDPPPLGGLNLLGSPVPGARLIYGYRSGSGAAGALAAERGHGKGRVVSLASPSTWMLKAAGGGRYSAFWEKMISFLDGTLGLERVTLEAEEAYPPRLRLRVLGADYRPLARDSAAVTATVTGPGGSRPVEFYFRGGGIYEAEIPGAKAGRLSASVKVLVDGIDAGSAKLSFTQDGPAAYSPPDHSALEEIAGPRGWGVLRMEEAGPGELEKMIPPPSTEETRTWSASPGRSPWLLAFFLLLLGAELAVRRLAGRD
;
A
#
# COMPACT_ATOMS: atom_id res chain seq x y z
N ALA A 1 -21.83 -6.10 21.94
CA ALA A 1 -21.39 -4.86 21.27
C ALA A 1 -20.57 -5.26 20.05
N PHE A 2 -21.08 -4.99 18.85
CA PHE A 2 -20.40 -5.32 17.60
C PHE A 2 -19.27 -4.31 17.37
N THR A 3 -18.02 -4.73 17.48
CA THR A 3 -16.90 -3.99 16.90
C THR A 3 -17.09 -4.06 15.38
N GLY A 4 -17.18 -2.92 14.67
CA GLY A 4 -17.64 -2.80 13.28
C GLY A 4 -16.84 -3.51 12.17
N ARG A 5 -16.17 -4.64 12.45
CA ARG A 5 -15.30 -5.41 11.54
C ARG A 5 -15.75 -6.85 11.28
N ASP A 6 -16.79 -7.34 11.95
CA ASP A 6 -17.38 -8.66 11.64
C ASP A 6 -18.54 -8.51 10.64
N PRO A 7 -18.77 -9.52 9.78
CA PRO A 7 -19.96 -9.51 8.94
C PRO A 7 -21.22 -9.45 9.84
N PRO A 8 -22.26 -8.72 9.43
CA PRO A 8 -23.53 -8.72 10.16
C PRO A 8 -24.04 -10.16 10.29
N PRO A 9 -24.76 -10.48 11.38
CA PRO A 9 -25.36 -11.79 11.52
C PRO A 9 -26.28 -12.06 10.32
N LEU A 10 -26.05 -13.19 9.65
CA LEU A 10 -26.85 -13.60 8.51
C LEU A 10 -28.11 -14.33 9.01
N GLY A 11 -29.25 -14.01 8.41
CA GLY A 11 -30.54 -14.63 8.72
C GLY A 11 -30.70 -15.96 7.98
N GLY A 12 -30.72 -17.07 8.72
CA GLY A 12 -30.93 -18.38 8.13
C GLY A 12 -29.70 -18.92 7.37
N LEU A 13 -29.59 -20.25 7.40
CA LEU A 13 -28.55 -21.02 6.75
C LEU A 13 -29.20 -22.21 6.06
N ASN A 14 -28.86 -22.42 4.80
CA ASN A 14 -29.05 -23.71 4.18
C ASN A 14 -27.99 -24.63 4.77
N LEU A 15 -28.41 -25.72 5.41
CA LEU A 15 -27.49 -26.71 5.94
C LEU A 15 -26.82 -27.43 4.76
N LEU A 16 -25.65 -26.93 4.36
CA LEU A 16 -24.78 -27.64 3.44
C LEU A 16 -24.02 -28.72 4.21
N GLY A 17 -23.88 -29.89 3.59
CA GLY A 17 -23.02 -30.95 4.08
C GLY A 17 -21.54 -30.55 4.08
N SER A 18 -20.68 -31.48 4.46
CA SER A 18 -19.24 -31.26 4.40
C SER A 18 -18.79 -30.95 2.96
N PRO A 19 -17.78 -30.08 2.77
CA PRO A 19 -17.22 -29.82 1.45
C PRO A 19 -16.81 -31.11 0.76
N VAL A 20 -17.16 -31.26 -0.52
CA VAL A 20 -16.74 -32.41 -1.34
C VAL A 20 -15.22 -32.42 -1.51
N PRO A 21 -14.59 -33.57 -1.76
CA PRO A 21 -13.15 -33.64 -2.01
C PRO A 21 -12.70 -32.67 -3.11
N GLY A 22 -11.64 -31.91 -2.82
CA GLY A 22 -11.10 -30.88 -3.72
C GLY A 22 -11.82 -29.52 -3.65
N ALA A 23 -12.88 -29.38 -2.84
CA ALA A 23 -13.43 -28.07 -2.50
C ALA A 23 -12.63 -27.43 -1.35
N ARG A 24 -12.41 -26.12 -1.44
CA ARG A 24 -11.76 -25.33 -0.39
C ARG A 24 -12.80 -24.53 0.37
N LEU A 25 -12.78 -24.63 1.70
CA LEU A 25 -13.62 -23.81 2.57
C LEU A 25 -13.08 -22.37 2.60
N ILE A 26 -13.92 -21.41 2.25
CA ILE A 26 -13.60 -19.96 2.33
C ILE A 26 -14.05 -19.42 3.69
N TYR A 27 -15.29 -19.73 4.09
CA TYR A 27 -15.85 -19.25 5.33
C TYR A 27 -16.70 -20.33 6.00
N GLY A 28 -16.44 -20.58 7.27
CA GLY A 28 -17.23 -21.48 8.11
C GLY A 28 -18.20 -20.70 9.00
N TYR A 29 -19.26 -21.35 9.46
CA TYR A 29 -20.11 -20.83 10.54
C TYR A 29 -20.03 -21.75 11.76
N ARG A 30 -20.32 -21.17 12.93
CA ARG A 30 -20.63 -21.89 14.15
C ARG A 30 -21.96 -21.35 14.69
N SER A 31 -22.96 -22.20 14.83
CA SER A 31 -24.25 -21.84 15.40
C SER A 31 -24.13 -21.65 16.91
N GLY A 32 -25.11 -20.97 17.51
CA GLY A 32 -25.21 -20.87 18.97
C GLY A 32 -25.38 -22.23 19.67
N SER A 33 -25.84 -23.26 18.96
CA SER A 33 -25.93 -24.65 19.45
C SER A 33 -24.63 -25.44 19.33
N GLY A 34 -23.54 -24.82 18.85
CA GLY A 34 -22.23 -25.46 18.68
C GLY A 34 -22.04 -26.20 17.36
N ALA A 35 -23.08 -26.30 16.52
CA ALA A 35 -22.96 -26.90 15.19
C ALA A 35 -22.04 -26.03 14.31
N ALA A 36 -21.12 -26.65 13.60
CA ALA A 36 -20.21 -25.97 12.68
C ALA A 36 -20.41 -26.50 11.26
N GLY A 37 -20.26 -25.63 10.26
CA GLY A 37 -20.43 -26.00 8.86
C GLY A 37 -19.84 -24.99 7.90
N ALA A 38 -19.97 -25.27 6.61
CA ALA A 38 -19.50 -24.38 5.55
C ALA A 38 -20.55 -23.31 5.25
N LEU A 39 -20.16 -22.04 5.35
CA LEU A 39 -20.96 -20.92 4.83
C LEU A 39 -20.62 -20.65 3.36
N ALA A 40 -19.34 -20.65 3.02
CA ALA A 40 -18.87 -20.43 1.66
C ALA A 40 -17.74 -21.40 1.34
N ALA A 41 -17.83 -22.07 0.18
CA ALA A 41 -16.80 -22.97 -0.31
C ALA A 41 -16.61 -22.80 -1.82
N GLU A 42 -15.38 -22.97 -2.29
CA GLU A 42 -15.03 -22.93 -3.71
C GLU A 42 -14.57 -24.29 -4.22
N ARG A 43 -14.66 -24.48 -5.54
CA ARG A 43 -14.03 -25.58 -6.24
C ARG A 43 -13.76 -25.19 -7.70
N GLY A 44 -12.65 -25.65 -8.26
CA GLY A 44 -12.43 -25.61 -9.71
C GLY A 44 -13.28 -26.66 -10.43
N HIS A 45 -13.90 -26.30 -11.55
CA HIS A 45 -14.63 -27.22 -12.41
C HIS A 45 -14.23 -27.00 -13.88
N GLY A 46 -13.39 -27.89 -14.40
CA GLY A 46 -12.73 -27.69 -15.70
C GLY A 46 -11.84 -26.44 -15.66
N LYS A 47 -12.08 -25.50 -16.59
CA LYS A 47 -11.41 -24.18 -16.60
C LYS A 47 -12.13 -23.13 -15.73
N GLY A 48 -13.31 -23.45 -15.20
CA GLY A 48 -14.15 -22.53 -14.44
C GLY A 48 -13.95 -22.65 -12.92
N ARG A 49 -14.50 -21.67 -12.20
CA ARG A 49 -14.57 -21.65 -10.74
C ARG A 49 -16.03 -21.72 -10.32
N VAL A 50 -16.30 -22.49 -9.27
CA VAL A 50 -17.63 -22.62 -8.67
C VAL A 50 -17.53 -22.21 -7.22
N VAL A 51 -18.45 -21.37 -6.77
CA VAL A 51 -18.59 -21.00 -5.36
C VAL A 51 -19.99 -21.35 -4.91
N SER A 52 -20.09 -22.01 -3.76
CA SER A 52 -21.34 -22.25 -3.06
C SER A 52 -21.43 -21.35 -1.85
N LEU A 53 -22.59 -20.71 -1.67
CA LEU A 53 -22.88 -19.84 -0.54
C LEU A 53 -24.16 -20.34 0.15
N ALA A 54 -24.03 -20.69 1.43
CA ALA A 54 -25.05 -21.37 2.22
C ALA A 54 -26.06 -20.43 2.89
N SER A 55 -26.09 -19.14 2.58
CA SER A 55 -27.03 -18.20 3.20
C SER A 55 -27.87 -17.48 2.16
N PRO A 56 -29.21 -17.52 2.29
CA PRO A 56 -30.11 -16.70 1.45
C PRO A 56 -30.08 -15.21 1.85
N SER A 57 -29.45 -14.87 2.98
CA SER A 57 -29.54 -13.53 3.58
C SER A 57 -28.33 -12.65 3.37
N THR A 58 -27.66 -12.77 2.22
CA THR A 58 -26.60 -11.84 1.81
C THR A 58 -27.09 -10.39 1.74
N TRP A 59 -28.39 -10.17 1.51
CA TRP A 59 -29.03 -8.86 1.57
C TRP A 59 -28.84 -8.15 2.92
N MET A 60 -28.57 -8.87 4.02
CA MET A 60 -28.29 -8.24 5.31
C MET A 60 -26.97 -7.46 5.31
N LEU A 61 -26.04 -7.78 4.41
CA LEU A 61 -24.86 -6.93 4.14
C LEU A 61 -25.26 -5.54 3.62
N LYS A 62 -26.38 -5.45 2.90
CA LYS A 62 -26.94 -4.18 2.42
C LYS A 62 -27.57 -3.41 3.57
N ALA A 63 -28.32 -4.11 4.43
CA ALA A 63 -28.92 -3.52 5.63
C ALA A 63 -27.89 -3.02 6.65
N ALA A 64 -26.72 -3.66 6.73
CA ALA A 64 -25.60 -3.20 7.55
C ALA A 64 -24.89 -1.93 7.03
N GLY A 65 -25.27 -1.44 5.85
CA GLY A 65 -24.76 -0.19 5.28
C GLY A 65 -23.31 -0.25 4.79
N GLY A 66 -22.80 0.91 4.37
CA GLY A 66 -21.38 1.10 4.03
C GLY A 66 -20.88 0.37 2.77
N GLY A 67 -21.74 0.12 1.78
CA GLY A 67 -21.34 -0.44 0.48
C GLY A 67 -20.87 -1.90 0.53
N ARG A 68 -21.01 -2.59 1.66
CA ARG A 68 -20.49 -3.96 1.87
C ARG A 68 -21.14 -4.99 0.94
N TYR A 69 -22.42 -4.81 0.61
CA TYR A 69 -23.13 -5.71 -0.30
C TYR A 69 -22.58 -5.65 -1.73
N SER A 70 -22.43 -4.44 -2.30
CA SER A 70 -21.88 -4.29 -3.64
C SER A 70 -20.43 -4.75 -3.70
N ALA A 71 -19.60 -4.34 -2.73
CA ALA A 71 -18.22 -4.78 -2.65
C ALA A 71 -18.10 -6.32 -2.54
N PHE A 72 -18.96 -6.97 -1.75
CA PHE A 72 -18.98 -8.43 -1.66
C PHE A 72 -19.26 -9.07 -3.02
N TRP A 73 -20.31 -8.65 -3.72
CA TRP A 73 -20.69 -9.24 -5.00
C TRP A 73 -19.71 -8.90 -6.13
N GLU A 74 -19.18 -7.67 -6.16
CA GLU A 74 -18.11 -7.29 -7.09
C GLU A 74 -16.89 -8.19 -6.90
N LYS A 75 -16.41 -8.37 -5.67
CA LYS A 75 -15.30 -9.28 -5.39
C LYS A 75 -15.65 -10.73 -5.71
N MET A 76 -16.91 -11.13 -5.53
CA MET A 76 -17.33 -12.47 -5.90
C MET A 76 -17.31 -12.71 -7.40
N ILE A 77 -17.78 -11.74 -8.19
CA ILE A 77 -17.72 -11.79 -9.65
C ILE A 77 -16.26 -11.77 -10.12
N SER A 78 -15.43 -10.87 -9.58
CA SER A 78 -13.98 -10.84 -9.87
C SER A 78 -13.28 -12.15 -9.49
N PHE A 79 -13.75 -12.84 -8.46
CA PHE A 79 -13.21 -14.15 -8.13
C PHE A 79 -13.61 -15.21 -9.17
N LEU A 80 -14.87 -15.21 -9.59
CA LEU A 80 -15.41 -16.18 -10.56
C LEU A 80 -14.87 -15.97 -11.97
N ASP A 81 -14.65 -14.72 -12.38
CA ASP A 81 -14.06 -14.37 -13.68
C ASP A 81 -12.53 -14.58 -13.73
N GLY A 82 -11.91 -14.83 -12.58
CA GLY A 82 -10.48 -15.13 -12.46
C GLY A 82 -9.58 -13.90 -12.26
N THR A 83 -10.13 -12.68 -12.28
CA THR A 83 -9.37 -11.44 -12.03
C THR A 83 -8.91 -11.30 -10.59
N LEU A 84 -9.57 -11.99 -9.65
CA LEU A 84 -9.19 -12.08 -8.24
C LEU A 84 -8.78 -13.51 -7.88
N GLY A 85 -7.56 -13.69 -7.36
CA GLY A 85 -7.11 -14.93 -6.71
C GLY A 85 -7.40 -14.92 -5.21
N LEU A 86 -7.70 -16.08 -4.62
CA LEU A 86 -7.77 -16.28 -3.16
C LEU A 86 -6.45 -16.82 -2.59
N GLU A 87 -5.35 -16.41 -3.20
CA GLU A 87 -4.01 -16.71 -2.73
C GLU A 87 -3.71 -15.86 -1.49
N ARG A 88 -3.25 -16.51 -0.42
CA ARG A 88 -2.86 -15.81 0.81
C ARG A 88 -1.43 -15.28 0.72
N VAL A 89 -0.69 -15.68 -0.30
CA VAL A 89 0.72 -15.38 -0.51
C VAL A 89 0.87 -14.86 -1.92
N THR A 90 1.34 -13.63 -2.08
CA THR A 90 1.57 -13.01 -3.40
C THR A 90 2.99 -12.46 -3.42
N LEU A 91 3.71 -12.73 -4.51
CA LEU A 91 5.09 -12.32 -4.69
C LEU A 91 5.20 -11.41 -5.91
N GLU A 92 5.78 -10.23 -5.70
CA GLU A 92 6.01 -9.21 -6.72
C GLU A 92 7.49 -8.84 -6.73
N ALA A 93 7.98 -8.39 -7.88
CA ALA A 93 9.32 -7.82 -8.03
C ALA A 93 9.18 -6.34 -8.38
N GLU A 94 9.99 -5.50 -7.74
CA GLU A 94 10.07 -4.08 -8.04
C GLU A 94 11.21 -3.84 -9.03
N GLU A 95 11.00 -2.91 -9.97
CA GLU A 95 12.02 -2.45 -10.90
C GLU A 95 13.04 -1.56 -10.16
N ALA A 96 14.03 -2.20 -9.54
CA ALA A 96 15.10 -1.55 -8.80
C ALA A 96 16.45 -2.25 -9.06
N TYR A 97 17.55 -1.53 -8.83
CA TYR A 97 18.89 -2.11 -8.79
C TYR A 97 19.56 -1.78 -7.44
N PRO A 98 19.87 -2.77 -6.58
CA PRO A 98 19.60 -4.21 -6.75
C PRO A 98 18.09 -4.54 -6.75
N PRO A 99 17.69 -5.69 -7.35
CA PRO A 99 16.28 -6.08 -7.39
C PRO A 99 15.70 -6.24 -5.99
N ARG A 100 14.45 -5.79 -5.84
CA ARG A 100 13.67 -5.96 -4.62
C ARG A 100 12.48 -6.86 -4.86
N LEU A 101 12.23 -7.77 -3.92
CA LEU A 101 11.05 -8.61 -3.89
C LEU A 101 10.12 -8.12 -2.79
N ARG A 102 8.84 -8.04 -3.13
CA ARG A 102 7.77 -7.72 -2.21
C ARG A 102 6.85 -8.92 -2.08
N LEU A 103 6.78 -9.45 -0.87
CA LEU A 103 5.93 -10.57 -0.51
C LEU A 103 4.76 -10.06 0.34
N ARG A 104 3.54 -10.32 -0.10
CA ARG A 104 2.32 -10.06 0.66
C ARG A 104 1.79 -11.37 1.22
N VAL A 105 1.60 -11.41 2.54
CA VAL A 105 1.07 -12.56 3.28
C VAL A 105 -0.21 -12.15 4.02
N LEU A 106 -1.25 -12.95 3.85
CA LEU A 106 -2.54 -12.79 4.51
C LEU A 106 -2.77 -13.89 5.56
N GLY A 107 -3.41 -13.51 6.66
CA GLY A 107 -3.89 -14.41 7.69
C GLY A 107 -4.96 -15.39 7.18
N ALA A 108 -5.40 -16.30 8.05
CA ALA A 108 -6.47 -17.25 7.73
C ALA A 108 -7.81 -16.55 7.42
N ASP A 109 -8.01 -15.35 7.97
CA ASP A 109 -9.13 -14.47 7.74
C ASP A 109 -8.95 -13.54 6.52
N TYR A 110 -7.93 -13.79 5.70
CA TYR A 110 -7.54 -12.96 4.55
C TYR A 110 -7.21 -11.50 4.91
N ARG A 111 -6.93 -11.22 6.18
CA ARG A 111 -6.47 -9.90 6.61
C ARG A 111 -4.95 -9.82 6.57
N PRO A 112 -4.40 -8.62 6.36
CA PRO A 112 -2.97 -8.40 6.53
C PRO A 112 -2.50 -8.83 7.92
N LEU A 113 -1.34 -9.50 8.01
CA LEU A 113 -0.77 -9.87 9.31
C LEU A 113 -0.40 -8.61 10.11
N ALA A 114 -0.85 -8.56 11.36
CA ALA A 114 -0.60 -7.42 12.25
C ALA A 114 0.82 -7.42 12.85
N ARG A 115 1.48 -8.59 12.86
CA ARG A 115 2.82 -8.80 13.41
C ARG A 115 3.59 -9.78 12.53
N ASP A 116 4.89 -9.89 12.78
CA ASP A 116 5.74 -10.91 12.18
C ASP A 116 5.42 -12.28 12.81
N SER A 117 4.55 -13.05 12.15
CA SER A 117 4.20 -14.41 12.55
C SER A 117 4.33 -15.42 11.41
N ALA A 118 4.93 -15.00 10.29
CA ALA A 118 5.12 -15.86 9.13
C ALA A 118 6.57 -16.34 9.04
N ALA A 119 6.78 -17.65 8.99
CA ALA A 119 8.05 -18.23 8.59
C ALA A 119 8.10 -18.29 7.06
N VAL A 120 8.99 -17.50 6.46
CA VAL A 120 9.18 -17.41 5.01
C VAL A 120 10.44 -18.17 4.61
N THR A 121 10.31 -19.14 3.71
CA THR A 121 11.43 -19.81 3.06
C THR A 121 11.45 -19.40 1.59
N ALA A 122 12.49 -18.70 1.16
CA ALA A 122 12.60 -18.18 -0.19
C ALA A 122 13.92 -18.57 -0.87
N THR A 123 13.83 -18.85 -2.16
CA THR A 123 14.98 -19.16 -3.02
C THR A 123 14.87 -18.38 -4.32
N VAL A 124 15.96 -17.76 -4.75
CA VAL A 124 16.07 -17.12 -6.07
C VAL A 124 17.06 -17.89 -6.92
N THR A 125 16.62 -18.27 -8.13
CA THR A 125 17.40 -18.94 -9.16
C THR A 125 17.65 -17.99 -10.32
N GLY A 126 18.89 -17.91 -10.79
CA GLY A 126 19.26 -17.06 -11.92
C GLY A 126 20.56 -17.47 -12.60
N PRO A 127 21.11 -16.61 -13.48
CA PRO A 127 22.39 -16.87 -14.15
C PRO A 127 23.57 -17.05 -13.19
N GLY A 128 23.45 -16.55 -11.96
CA GLY A 128 24.44 -16.73 -10.89
C GLY A 128 24.28 -18.01 -10.08
N GLY A 129 23.31 -18.87 -10.41
CA GLY A 129 22.95 -20.05 -9.61
C GLY A 129 21.71 -19.82 -8.73
N SER A 130 21.49 -20.76 -7.81
CA SER A 130 20.37 -20.73 -6.86
C SER A 130 20.88 -20.38 -5.46
N ARG A 131 20.20 -19.45 -4.77
CA ARG A 131 20.56 -19.04 -3.41
C ARG A 131 19.32 -18.70 -2.58
N PRO A 132 19.38 -18.87 -1.25
CA PRO A 132 18.32 -18.42 -0.36
C PRO A 132 18.23 -16.89 -0.34
N VAL A 133 17.04 -16.37 -0.04
CA VAL A 133 16.78 -14.94 0.13
C VAL A 133 16.03 -14.73 1.44
N GLU A 134 16.46 -13.75 2.22
CA GLU A 134 15.84 -13.42 3.50
C GLU A 134 14.85 -12.27 3.32
N PHE A 135 13.65 -12.46 3.87
CA PHE A 135 12.56 -11.51 3.85
C PHE A 135 12.41 -10.85 5.23
N TYR A 136 12.19 -9.54 5.24
CA TYR A 136 12.04 -8.74 6.44
C TYR A 136 10.62 -8.18 6.52
N PHE A 137 9.97 -8.35 7.67
CA PHE A 137 8.63 -7.82 7.89
C PHE A 137 8.62 -6.29 7.93
N ARG A 138 7.74 -5.68 7.14
CA ARG A 138 7.54 -4.22 7.05
C ARG A 138 6.22 -3.73 7.64
N GLY A 139 5.41 -4.63 8.17
CA GLY A 139 4.07 -4.31 8.67
C GLY A 139 2.97 -4.62 7.66
N GLY A 140 1.74 -4.81 8.16
CA GLY A 140 0.56 -5.03 7.32
C GLY A 140 0.70 -6.24 6.39
N GLY A 141 1.27 -7.35 6.89
CA GLY A 141 1.50 -8.55 6.09
C GLY A 141 2.47 -8.40 4.93
N ILE A 142 3.22 -7.29 4.86
CA ILE A 142 4.23 -7.06 3.82
C ILE A 142 5.60 -7.49 4.33
N TYR A 143 6.30 -8.22 3.50
CA TYR A 143 7.70 -8.61 3.69
C TYR A 143 8.50 -8.16 2.47
N GLU A 144 9.71 -7.69 2.69
CA GLU A 144 10.61 -7.22 1.63
C GLU A 144 11.94 -7.93 1.68
N ALA A 145 12.53 -8.18 0.52
CA ALA A 145 13.87 -8.70 0.39
C ALA A 145 14.62 -7.97 -0.71
N GLU A 146 15.89 -7.65 -0.47
CA GLU A 146 16.81 -7.22 -1.51
C GLU A 146 17.63 -8.41 -2.00
N ILE A 147 17.93 -8.44 -3.29
CA ILE A 147 18.75 -9.50 -3.90
C ILE A 147 20.10 -8.91 -4.33
N PRO A 148 21.03 -8.67 -3.37
CA PRO A 148 22.30 -8.00 -3.67
C PRO A 148 23.15 -8.85 -4.61
N GLY A 149 23.81 -8.23 -5.59
CA GLY A 149 24.65 -8.94 -6.57
C GLY A 149 23.88 -9.82 -7.56
N ALA A 150 22.59 -9.54 -7.79
CA ALA A 150 21.85 -10.17 -8.87
C ALA A 150 22.52 -9.86 -10.22
N LYS A 151 22.84 -10.91 -10.99
CA LYS A 151 23.32 -10.76 -12.37
C LYS A 151 22.17 -10.39 -13.29
N ALA A 152 22.47 -9.60 -14.32
CA ALA A 152 21.52 -9.29 -15.38
C ALA A 152 21.00 -10.58 -16.04
N GLY A 153 19.72 -10.58 -16.40
CA GLY A 153 19.04 -11.69 -17.05
C GLY A 153 17.78 -12.16 -16.32
N ARG A 154 17.28 -13.33 -16.72
CA ARG A 154 16.03 -13.89 -16.18
C ARG A 154 16.25 -14.52 -14.81
N LEU A 155 15.51 -14.06 -13.82
CA LEU A 155 15.48 -14.56 -12.46
C LEU A 155 14.14 -15.25 -12.17
N SER A 156 14.16 -16.25 -11.31
CA SER A 156 12.95 -16.87 -10.77
C SER A 156 13.04 -16.97 -9.26
N ALA A 157 12.05 -16.40 -8.57
CA ALA A 157 11.91 -16.45 -7.13
C ALA A 157 10.79 -17.43 -6.76
N SER A 158 11.05 -18.29 -5.77
CA SER A 158 10.07 -19.21 -5.20
C SER A 158 10.02 -18.98 -3.70
N VAL A 159 8.82 -18.84 -3.14
CA VAL A 159 8.59 -18.65 -1.71
C VAL A 159 7.60 -19.68 -1.19
N LYS A 160 7.83 -20.18 0.02
CA LYS A 160 6.89 -20.96 0.81
C LYS A 160 6.71 -20.28 2.16
N VAL A 161 5.46 -20.18 2.61
CA VAL A 161 5.12 -19.41 3.81
C VAL A 161 4.29 -20.25 4.77
N LEU A 162 4.73 -20.31 6.03
CA LEU A 162 3.95 -20.85 7.14
C LEU A 162 3.53 -19.68 8.04
N VAL A 163 2.26 -19.58 8.41
CA VAL A 163 1.76 -18.58 9.37
C VAL A 163 1.37 -19.30 10.65
N ASP A 164 1.98 -18.91 11.78
CA ASP A 164 1.78 -19.58 13.07
C ASP A 164 1.95 -21.13 12.98
N GLY A 165 2.90 -21.57 12.14
CA GLY A 165 3.19 -22.99 11.89
C GLY A 165 2.25 -23.70 10.90
N ILE A 166 1.23 -23.02 10.37
CA ILE A 166 0.27 -23.57 9.41
C ILE A 166 0.63 -23.13 7.99
N ASP A 167 0.59 -24.05 7.02
CA ASP A 167 0.84 -23.71 5.62
C ASP A 167 -0.13 -22.63 5.12
N ALA A 168 0.43 -21.47 4.77
CA ALA A 168 -0.31 -20.36 4.22
C ALA A 168 -0.30 -20.37 2.68
N GLY A 169 0.66 -21.08 2.07
CA GLY A 169 0.81 -21.22 0.63
C GLY A 169 2.23 -20.96 0.14
N SER A 170 2.35 -20.98 -1.18
CA SER A 170 3.59 -20.71 -1.90
C SER A 170 3.30 -19.79 -3.09
N ALA A 171 4.32 -19.05 -3.52
CA ALA A 171 4.26 -18.23 -4.72
C ALA A 171 5.56 -18.39 -5.52
N LYS A 172 5.43 -18.28 -6.85
CA LYS A 172 6.56 -18.31 -7.77
C LYS A 172 6.45 -17.15 -8.74
N LEU A 173 7.54 -16.44 -8.92
CA LEU A 173 7.66 -15.30 -9.82
C LEU A 173 8.84 -15.50 -10.77
N SER A 174 8.68 -15.07 -12.01
CA SER A 174 9.77 -14.98 -12.98
C SER A 174 9.82 -13.55 -13.48
N PHE A 175 10.99 -12.92 -13.43
CA PHE A 175 11.20 -11.53 -13.83
C PHE A 175 12.57 -11.38 -14.49
N THR A 176 12.77 -10.29 -15.22
CA THR A 176 14.06 -9.97 -15.85
C THR A 176 14.69 -8.84 -15.07
N GLN A 177 15.96 -9.00 -14.72
CA GLN A 177 16.76 -7.94 -14.14
C GLN A 177 17.67 -7.36 -15.20
N ASP A 178 17.57 -6.06 -15.45
CA ASP A 178 18.54 -5.35 -16.25
C ASP A 178 19.84 -5.15 -15.45
N GLY A 179 20.95 -5.09 -16.15
CA GLY A 179 22.24 -4.76 -15.52
C GLY A 179 22.19 -3.40 -14.84
N PRO A 180 23.19 -3.06 -14.01
CA PRO A 180 23.35 -1.70 -13.57
C PRO A 180 23.35 -0.80 -14.81
N ALA A 181 22.54 0.27 -14.78
CA ALA A 181 22.52 1.23 -15.87
C ALA A 181 23.97 1.65 -16.14
N ALA A 182 24.41 1.50 -17.39
CA ALA A 182 25.72 1.99 -17.79
C ALA A 182 25.74 3.49 -17.46
N TYR A 183 26.83 3.95 -16.84
CA TYR A 183 27.02 5.38 -16.63
C TYR A 183 26.93 6.08 -18.00
N SER A 184 25.86 6.83 -18.22
CA SER A 184 25.76 7.74 -19.34
C SER A 184 26.27 9.08 -18.84
N PRO A 185 27.33 9.65 -19.44
CA PRO A 185 27.75 10.99 -19.11
C PRO A 185 26.58 11.97 -19.26
N PRO A 186 26.48 13.00 -18.41
CA PRO A 186 25.50 14.06 -18.58
C PRO A 186 25.62 14.68 -19.97
N ASP A 187 24.49 14.91 -20.63
CA ASP A 187 24.48 15.67 -21.89
C ASP A 187 24.78 17.14 -21.58
N HIS A 188 26.04 17.52 -21.74
CA HIS A 188 26.52 18.87 -21.48
C HIS A 188 25.85 19.91 -22.38
N SER A 189 25.49 19.55 -23.62
CA SER A 189 24.82 20.48 -24.53
C SER A 189 23.42 20.83 -24.04
N ALA A 190 22.68 19.82 -23.55
CA ALA A 190 21.38 20.04 -22.92
C ALA A 190 21.49 20.84 -21.61
N LEU A 191 22.54 20.61 -20.81
CA LEU A 191 22.78 21.37 -19.59
C LEU A 191 23.09 22.85 -19.89
N GLU A 192 23.90 23.14 -20.90
CA GLU A 192 24.22 24.50 -21.36
C GLU A 192 22.97 25.21 -21.90
N GLU A 193 22.12 24.51 -22.66
CA GLU A 193 20.85 25.04 -23.16
C GLU A 193 19.89 25.41 -22.02
N ILE A 194 19.82 24.60 -20.96
CA ILE A 194 18.96 24.86 -19.78
C ILE A 194 19.51 26.00 -18.91
N ALA A 195 20.84 26.11 -18.81
CA ALA A 195 21.53 27.04 -17.94
C ALA A 195 21.63 28.46 -18.52
N GLY A 196 21.82 28.59 -19.84
CA GLY A 196 21.97 29.86 -20.54
C GLY A 196 20.86 30.89 -20.25
N PRO A 197 19.56 30.53 -20.41
CA PRO A 197 18.44 31.45 -20.15
C PRO A 197 18.31 31.91 -18.68
N ARG A 198 18.92 31.17 -17.74
CA ARG A 198 18.84 31.45 -16.29
C ARG A 198 20.08 32.15 -15.74
N GLY A 199 21.08 32.39 -16.59
CA GLY A 199 22.38 32.93 -16.19
C GLY A 199 23.16 31.97 -15.28
N TRP A 200 22.85 30.67 -15.34
CA TRP A 200 23.56 29.65 -14.57
C TRP A 200 24.82 29.21 -15.31
N GLY A 201 25.91 28.94 -14.57
CA GLY A 201 27.11 28.35 -15.13
C GLY A 201 27.01 26.83 -15.12
N VAL A 202 27.38 26.18 -16.23
CA VAL A 202 27.60 24.73 -16.27
C VAL A 202 29.08 24.47 -16.04
N LEU A 203 29.40 23.67 -15.04
CA LEU A 203 30.77 23.38 -14.65
C LEU A 203 31.07 21.90 -14.86
N ARG A 204 32.17 21.61 -15.54
CA ARG A 204 32.72 20.27 -15.64
C ARG A 204 33.64 20.05 -14.44
N MET A 205 33.22 19.18 -13.52
CA MET A 205 34.02 18.81 -12.34
C MET A 205 35.43 18.31 -12.70
N GLU A 206 35.61 17.76 -13.91
CA GLU A 206 36.89 17.28 -14.43
C GLU A 206 37.84 18.42 -14.85
N GLU A 207 37.28 19.60 -15.18
CA GLU A 207 38.01 20.78 -15.65
C GLU A 207 38.16 21.84 -14.54
N ALA A 208 37.40 21.69 -13.45
CA ALA A 208 37.32 22.65 -12.36
C ALA A 208 38.24 22.29 -11.19
N GLY A 209 39.27 23.11 -10.96
CA GLY A 209 40.10 22.99 -9.76
C GLY A 209 39.33 23.38 -8.47
N PRO A 210 39.77 22.93 -7.28
CA PRO A 210 39.13 23.26 -6.01
C PRO A 210 38.93 24.77 -5.77
N GLY A 211 39.88 25.59 -6.24
CA GLY A 211 39.82 27.06 -6.11
C GLY A 211 38.88 27.76 -7.10
N GLU A 212 38.42 27.10 -8.17
CA GLU A 212 37.38 27.61 -9.05
C GLU A 212 35.99 27.44 -8.42
N LEU A 213 35.78 26.29 -7.76
CA LEU A 213 34.55 25.97 -7.03
C LEU A 213 34.30 26.96 -5.87
N GLU A 214 35.35 27.31 -5.13
CA GLU A 214 35.25 28.23 -3.99
C GLU A 214 34.85 29.65 -4.40
N LYS A 215 35.26 30.10 -5.60
CA LYS A 215 34.88 31.41 -6.15
C LYS A 215 33.42 31.48 -6.63
N MET A 216 32.80 30.33 -6.87
CA MET A 216 31.41 30.25 -7.35
C MET A 216 30.39 30.06 -6.24
N ILE A 217 30.82 29.84 -5.00
CA ILE A 217 29.93 29.87 -3.84
C ILE A 217 29.51 31.34 -3.66
N PRO A 218 28.23 31.70 -3.89
CA PRO A 218 27.79 33.07 -3.62
C PRO A 218 28.05 33.39 -2.15
N PRO A 219 28.49 34.61 -1.82
CA PRO A 219 28.69 34.99 -0.42
C PRO A 219 27.37 34.73 0.33
N PRO A 220 27.44 34.23 1.58
CA PRO A 220 26.25 33.92 2.35
C PRO A 220 25.32 35.13 2.31
N SER A 221 24.15 34.97 1.70
CA SER A 221 23.17 36.04 1.65
C SER A 221 22.78 36.36 3.08
N THR A 222 23.10 37.56 3.54
CA THR A 222 22.57 38.08 4.80
C THR A 222 21.07 38.26 4.58
N GLU A 223 20.29 37.20 4.79
CA GLU A 223 18.85 37.32 4.90
C GLU A 223 18.57 38.18 6.12
N GLU A 224 18.42 39.48 5.91
CA GLU A 224 17.84 40.38 6.91
C GLU A 224 16.44 39.85 7.21
N THR A 225 16.34 39.06 8.28
CA THR A 225 15.06 38.64 8.84
C THR A 225 14.42 39.90 9.42
N ARG A 226 13.69 40.65 8.58
CA ARG A 226 12.85 41.76 9.02
C ARG A 226 11.68 41.19 9.81
N THR A 227 11.88 41.10 11.12
CA THR A 227 10.81 40.82 12.07
C THR A 227 9.88 42.03 12.11
N TRP A 228 8.79 41.96 11.33
CA TRP A 228 7.74 42.96 11.39
C TRP A 228 6.90 42.70 12.66
N SER A 229 7.04 43.58 13.66
CA SER A 229 6.15 43.60 14.82
C SER A 229 5.10 44.71 14.64
N ALA A 230 3.86 44.30 14.37
CA ALA A 230 2.73 45.22 14.33
C ALA A 230 2.08 45.26 15.72
N SER A 231 2.37 46.30 16.50
CA SER A 231 1.64 46.57 17.74
C SER A 231 0.27 47.21 17.39
N PRO A 232 -0.86 46.73 17.95
CA PRO A 232 -2.20 47.24 17.63
C PRO A 232 -2.38 48.75 17.79
N GLY A 233 -1.60 49.38 18.68
CA GLY A 233 -1.63 50.84 18.90
C GLY A 233 -0.92 51.69 17.85
N ARG A 234 -0.14 51.10 16.92
CA ARG A 234 0.61 51.84 15.89
C ARG A 234 -0.05 51.88 14.52
N SER A 235 -1.03 51.01 14.26
CA SER A 235 -1.75 50.98 12.98
C SER A 235 -3.20 51.40 13.19
N PRO A 236 -3.57 52.66 12.82
CA PRO A 236 -4.95 53.14 13.00
C PRO A 236 -5.96 52.29 12.22
N TRP A 237 -5.52 51.65 11.13
CA TRP A 237 -6.34 50.75 10.32
C TRP A 237 -6.67 49.43 11.03
N LEU A 238 -5.71 48.84 11.76
CA LEU A 238 -5.97 47.62 12.54
C LEU A 238 -6.94 47.92 13.70
N LEU A 239 -6.77 49.06 14.37
CA LEU A 239 -7.68 49.49 15.43
C LEU A 239 -9.10 49.73 14.90
N ALA A 240 -9.23 50.40 13.74
CA ALA A 240 -10.51 50.61 13.07
C ALA A 240 -11.18 49.27 12.70
N PHE A 241 -10.41 48.31 12.20
CA PHE A 241 -10.89 46.97 11.87
C PHE A 241 -11.44 46.23 13.10
N PHE A 242 -10.72 46.26 14.23
CA PHE A 242 -11.20 45.64 15.48
C PHE A 242 -12.46 46.31 16.03
N LEU A 243 -12.56 47.65 15.97
CA LEU A 243 -13.76 48.37 16.38
C LEU A 243 -14.96 48.03 15.49
N LEU A 244 -14.74 47.85 14.18
CA LEU A 244 -15.78 47.47 13.24
C LEU A 244 -16.29 46.05 13.53
N LEU A 245 -15.39 45.10 13.80
CA LEU A 245 -15.78 43.74 14.21
C LEU A 245 -16.57 43.74 15.51
N LEU A 246 -16.15 44.52 16.51
CA LEU A 246 -16.85 44.63 17.78
C LEU A 246 -18.25 45.26 17.61
N GLY A 247 -18.36 46.28 16.76
CA GLY A 247 -19.63 46.90 16.39
C GLY A 247 -20.57 45.94 15.65
N ALA A 248 -20.02 45.13 14.72
CA ALA A 248 -20.78 44.12 14.01
C ALA A 248 -21.30 43.04 14.96
N GLU A 249 -20.50 42.59 15.93
CA GLU A 249 -20.93 41.62 16.94
C GLU A 249 -22.08 42.17 17.80
N LEU A 250 -21.97 43.42 18.27
CA LEU A 250 -23.02 44.08 19.05
C LEU A 250 -24.32 44.23 18.24
N ALA A 251 -24.22 44.58 16.95
CA ALA A 251 -25.38 44.67 16.06
C ALA A 251 -26.07 43.31 15.89
N VAL A 252 -25.29 42.23 15.71
CA VAL A 252 -25.81 40.86 15.61
C VAL A 252 -26.48 40.43 16.92
N ARG A 253 -25.89 40.73 18.08
CA ARG A 253 -26.48 40.40 19.40
C ARG A 253 -27.82 41.10 19.62
N ARG A 254 -27.91 42.39 19.26
CA ARG A 254 -29.17 43.16 19.33
C ARG A 254 -30.24 42.63 18.38
N LEU A 255 -29.87 42.28 17.15
CA LEU A 255 -30.81 41.68 16.18
C LEU A 255 -31.27 40.28 16.59
N ALA A 256 -30.44 39.53 17.32
CA ALA A 256 -30.78 38.20 17.83
C ALA A 256 -31.56 38.22 19.17
N GLY A 257 -31.89 39.39 19.71
CA GLY A 257 -32.67 39.53 20.95
C GLY A 257 -31.99 38.97 22.20
N ARG A 258 -30.66 38.90 22.20
CA ARG A 258 -29.85 38.50 23.37
C ARG A 258 -29.17 39.75 23.94
N ASP A 259 -29.83 40.38 24.90
CA ASP A 259 -29.18 41.34 25.80
C ASP A 259 -28.31 40.62 26.84
#